data_AF-A0A1X9QM91-F1
#
_entry.id   AF-A0A1X9QM91-F1
#
_cell.length_a   1.000
_cell.length_b   1.000
_cell.length_c   1.000
_cell.angle_alpha   90.00
_cell.angle_beta   90.00
_cell.angle_gamma   90.00
#
_symmetry.space_group_name_H-M   'P 1'
#
loop_
_entity.id
_entity.type
_entity.pdbx_description
1 polymer ?
#
loop_
_entity_poly.entity_id
_entity_poly.type
_entity_poly.pdbx_seq_one_letter_code
_entity_poly.pdbx_strand_id
1 'polypeptide(L)'
;SYQIEGAWNVDGRGPSIWDAHSQSPGRTFEGHTGNTACDHYHRYREDVALMQDLGAQAYRLSLSWPRILPEGTGKPNAKGLAFYDRLVDALLEAGIAPWVTLYHWDLP
;
A
#
# COMPACT_ATOMS: atom_id res chain seq x y z
N SER A 1 -3.30 -1.91 -0.71
CA SER A 1 -1.84 -1.95 -0.80
C SER A 1 -1.37 -2.26 -2.21
N TYR A 2 -1.18 -3.54 -2.60
CA TYR A 2 -0.40 -3.94 -3.79
C TYR A 2 -0.85 -3.29 -5.10
N GLN A 3 -2.16 -3.09 -5.26
CA GLN A 3 -2.75 -2.54 -6.49
C GLN A 3 -2.44 -1.06 -6.74
N ILE A 4 -2.09 -0.27 -5.71
CA ILE A 4 -1.95 1.19 -5.82
C ILE A 4 -0.64 1.74 -5.25
N GLU A 5 -0.06 1.09 -4.23
CA GLU A 5 1.09 1.65 -3.50
C GLU A 5 2.33 1.79 -4.37
N GLY A 6 2.70 0.74 -5.10
CA GLY A 6 4.02 0.65 -5.70
C GLY A 6 5.13 0.58 -4.64
N ALA A 7 6.29 1.13 -4.98
CA ALA A 7 7.46 1.20 -4.09
C ALA A 7 7.77 -0.19 -3.48
N TRP A 8 7.72 -1.22 -4.32
CA TRP A 8 7.68 -2.62 -3.90
C TRP A 8 8.91 -3.07 -3.10
N ASN A 9 10.06 -2.46 -3.37
CA ASN A 9 11.36 -2.72 -2.74
C ASN A 9 11.94 -1.49 -1.99
N VAL A 10 11.10 -0.52 -1.64
CA VAL A 10 11.51 0.71 -0.96
C VAL A 10 11.26 0.60 0.54
N ASP A 11 12.14 1.26 1.32
CA ASP A 11 12.01 1.43 2.76
C ASP A 11 11.81 0.13 3.55
N GLY A 12 12.44 -0.95 3.09
CA GLY A 12 12.51 -2.23 3.78
C GLY A 12 11.26 -3.10 3.66
N ARG A 13 10.36 -2.82 2.70
CA ARG A 13 9.27 -3.75 2.36
C ARG A 13 9.84 -5.07 1.82
N GLY A 14 9.37 -6.20 2.36
CA GLY A 14 9.65 -7.54 1.83
C GLY A 14 8.82 -7.86 0.58
N PRO A 15 9.14 -8.92 -0.16
CA PRO A 15 8.29 -9.40 -1.24
C PRO A 15 6.99 -10.00 -0.68
N SER A 16 5.94 -10.05 -1.51
CA SER A 16 4.73 -10.84 -1.30
C SER A 16 4.60 -11.94 -2.36
N ILE A 17 3.65 -12.85 -2.16
CA ILE A 17 3.22 -13.82 -3.18
C ILE A 17 2.83 -13.16 -4.51
N TRP A 18 2.30 -11.93 -4.50
CA TRP A 18 1.97 -11.18 -5.72
C TRP A 18 3.18 -10.58 -6.42
N ASP A 19 4.22 -10.22 -5.69
CA ASP A 19 5.51 -9.82 -6.27
C ASP A 19 6.10 -11.00 -7.05
N ALA A 20 6.16 -12.19 -6.44
CA ALA A 20 6.64 -13.40 -7.10
C ALA A 20 5.74 -13.82 -8.28
N HIS A 21 4.41 -13.75 -8.11
CA HIS A 21 3.46 -14.12 -9.15
C HIS A 21 3.55 -13.20 -10.36
N SER A 22 3.49 -11.88 -10.16
CA SER A 22 3.42 -10.91 -11.27
C SER A 22 4.74 -10.75 -12.02
N GLN A 23 5.88 -10.97 -11.37
CA GLN A 23 7.20 -10.93 -12.02
C GLN A 23 7.52 -12.23 -12.79
N SER A 24 6.70 -13.27 -12.66
CA SER A 24 6.86 -14.50 -13.41
C SER A 24 6.27 -14.37 -14.82
N PRO A 25 7.01 -14.73 -15.89
CA PRO A 25 6.53 -14.61 -17.27
C PRO A 25 5.18 -15.30 -17.50
N GLY A 26 4.26 -14.59 -18.17
CA GLY A 26 2.95 -15.13 -18.57
C GLY A 26 1.92 -15.26 -17.44
N ARG A 27 2.20 -14.76 -16.24
CA ARG A 27 1.24 -14.79 -15.10
C ARG A 27 0.27 -13.62 -15.08
N THR A 28 0.67 -12.49 -15.63
CA THR A 28 -0.16 -11.29 -15.77
C THR A 28 -0.26 -10.88 -17.23
N PHE A 29 -1.32 -10.15 -17.56
CA PHE A 29 -1.50 -9.57 -18.88
C PHE A 29 -0.30 -8.67 -19.21
N GLU A 30 0.34 -8.90 -20.36
CA GLU A 30 1.51 -8.15 -20.85
C GLU A 30 2.68 -8.05 -19.85
N GLY A 31 2.75 -8.93 -18.84
CA GLY A 31 3.79 -8.88 -17.82
C GLY A 31 3.67 -7.70 -16.84
N HIS A 32 2.47 -7.15 -16.66
CA HIS A 32 2.22 -6.07 -15.70
C HIS A 32 2.57 -6.50 -14.26
N THR A 33 3.13 -5.57 -13.49
CA THR A 33 3.54 -5.76 -12.10
C THR A 33 3.02 -4.64 -11.19
N GLY A 34 3.00 -4.90 -9.89
CA GLY A 34 2.71 -3.87 -8.87
C GLY A 34 3.92 -3.02 -8.47
N ASN A 35 5.03 -3.07 -9.23
CA ASN A 35 6.30 -2.45 -8.81
C ASN A 35 6.18 -0.93 -8.61
N THR A 36 5.49 -0.26 -9.54
CA THR A 36 5.16 1.17 -9.48
C THR A 36 3.69 1.40 -9.21
N ALA A 37 2.79 0.62 -9.83
CA ALA A 37 1.34 0.76 -9.69
C ALA A 37 0.88 2.22 -9.92
N CYS A 38 0.07 2.79 -9.01
CA CYS A 38 -0.33 4.19 -9.03
C CYS A 38 0.66 5.12 -8.31
N ASP A 39 1.76 4.59 -7.78
CA ASP A 39 2.75 5.33 -7.00
C ASP A 39 2.17 6.01 -5.74
N HIS A 40 1.07 5.46 -5.20
CA HIS A 40 0.37 6.00 -4.03
C HIS A 40 1.30 6.11 -2.81
N TYR A 41 2.33 5.26 -2.70
CA TYR A 41 3.31 5.34 -1.62
C TYR A 41 3.98 6.73 -1.52
N HIS A 42 4.24 7.37 -2.66
CA HIS A 42 4.82 8.72 -2.72
C HIS A 42 3.74 9.81 -2.89
N ARG A 43 2.61 9.47 -3.53
CA ARG A 43 1.56 10.42 -3.95
C ARG A 43 0.36 10.50 -3.03
N TYR A 44 0.36 9.78 -1.91
CA TYR A 44 -0.83 9.65 -1.06
C TYR A 44 -1.45 10.99 -0.64
N ARG A 45 -0.67 12.07 -0.49
CA ARG A 45 -1.23 13.40 -0.18
C ARG A 45 -2.05 13.98 -1.32
N GLU A 46 -1.61 13.79 -2.57
CA GLU A 46 -2.36 14.19 -3.77
C GLU A 46 -3.66 13.37 -3.84
N ASP A 47 -3.57 12.06 -3.60
CA ASP A 47 -4.75 11.19 -3.60
C ASP A 47 -5.76 11.54 -2.50
N VAL A 48 -5.28 11.88 -1.29
CA VAL A 48 -6.14 12.35 -0.18
C VAL A 48 -6.82 13.68 -0.53
N ALA A 49 -6.10 14.62 -1.15
CA ALA A 49 -6.69 15.88 -1.60
C ALA A 49 -7.79 15.65 -2.65
N LEU A 50 -7.56 14.75 -3.61
CA LEU A 50 -8.58 14.37 -4.59
C LEU A 50 -9.81 13.72 -3.94
N MET A 51 -9.61 12.88 -2.93
CA MET A 51 -10.72 12.29 -2.16
C MET A 51 -11.51 13.35 -1.39
N GLN A 52 -10.83 14.35 -0.85
CA GLN A 52 -11.47 15.47 -0.16
C GLN A 52 -12.30 16.33 -1.12
N ASP A 53 -11.74 16.67 -2.29
CA ASP A 53 -12.42 17.44 -3.35
C ASP A 53 -13.66 16.71 -3.87
N LEU A 54 -13.61 15.36 -3.94
CA LEU A 54 -14.75 14.52 -4.29
C LEU A 54 -15.85 14.51 -3.21
N GLY A 55 -15.54 14.94 -1.98
CA GLY A 55 -16.44 14.88 -0.83
C GLY A 55 -16.56 13.49 -0.20
N ALA A 56 -15.54 12.63 -0.37
CA ALA A 56 -15.52 11.30 0.20
C ALA A 56 -15.60 11.36 1.73
N GLN A 57 -16.46 10.54 2.34
CA GLN A 57 -16.62 10.48 3.80
C GLN A 57 -15.71 9.43 4.44
N ALA A 58 -15.28 8.44 3.66
CA ALA A 58 -14.43 7.35 4.12
C ALA A 58 -13.52 6.88 2.98
N TYR A 59 -12.36 6.36 3.34
CA TYR A 59 -11.44 5.70 2.42
C TYR A 59 -11.10 4.31 2.95
N ARG A 60 -11.50 3.28 2.19
CA ARG A 60 -11.11 1.90 2.48
C ARG A 60 -9.73 1.64 1.90
N LEU A 61 -8.77 1.41 2.79
CA LEU A 61 -7.41 1.03 2.47
C LEU A 61 -7.09 -0.37 2.98
N SER A 62 -6.04 -0.99 2.45
CA SER A 62 -5.45 -2.18 3.04
C SER A 62 -4.00 -1.95 3.41
N LEU A 63 -3.58 -2.54 4.53
CA LEU A 63 -2.18 -2.54 4.95
C LEU A 63 -1.43 -3.61 4.17
N SER A 64 -0.24 -3.27 3.69
CA SER A 64 0.69 -4.26 3.15
C SER A 64 1.42 -4.98 4.27
N TRP A 65 1.07 -6.24 4.49
CA TRP A 65 1.73 -7.10 5.46
C TRP A 65 3.26 -7.08 5.29
N PRO A 66 3.86 -7.36 4.11
CA PRO A 66 5.32 -7.38 3.97
C PRO A 66 5.97 -6.00 4.09
N ARG A 67 5.18 -4.90 4.07
CA ARG A 67 5.71 -3.58 4.41
C ARG A 67 5.85 -3.41 5.92
N ILE A 68 4.95 -3.99 6.72
CA ILE A 68 4.93 -3.90 8.18
C ILE A 68 5.83 -4.97 8.80
N LEU A 69 5.73 -6.22 8.35
CA LEU A 69 6.55 -7.37 8.77
C LEU A 69 7.17 -8.00 7.52
N PRO A 70 8.38 -7.59 7.12
CA PRO A 70 9.00 -8.04 5.86
C PRO A 70 9.20 -9.55 5.76
N GLU A 71 9.48 -10.21 6.88
CA GLU A 71 9.63 -11.67 6.97
C GLU A 71 8.31 -12.38 7.34
N GLY A 72 7.18 -11.67 7.24
CA GLY A 72 5.85 -12.10 7.66
C GLY A 72 5.61 -12.21 9.17
N THR A 73 6.68 -12.38 9.95
CA THR A 73 6.65 -12.40 11.41
C THR A 73 7.86 -11.64 11.98
N GLY A 74 7.91 -11.50 13.30
CA GLY A 74 9.09 -10.94 13.98
C GLY A 74 9.10 -9.42 14.04
N LYS A 75 10.21 -8.80 13.64
CA LYS A 75 10.47 -7.37 13.89
C LYS A 75 9.68 -6.48 12.93
N PRO A 76 8.87 -5.54 13.43
CA PRO A 76 8.22 -4.56 12.58
C PRO A 76 9.21 -3.64 11.86
N ASN A 77 8.91 -3.31 10.61
CA ASN A 77 9.60 -2.29 9.84
C ASN A 77 9.03 -0.91 10.20
N ALA A 78 9.82 -0.13 10.96
CA ALA A 78 9.44 1.20 11.43
C ALA A 78 9.08 2.17 10.28
N LYS A 79 9.80 2.11 9.14
CA LYS A 79 9.50 2.97 8.00
C LYS A 79 8.19 2.58 7.30
N GLY A 80 7.90 1.29 7.28
CA GLY A 80 6.62 0.76 6.80
C GLY A 80 5.45 1.24 7.64
N LEU A 81 5.56 1.16 8.97
CA LEU A 81 4.57 1.70 9.90
C LEU A 81 4.40 3.22 9.73
N ALA A 82 5.51 3.96 9.61
CA ALA A 82 5.49 5.41 9.43
C ALA A 82 4.77 5.86 8.15
N PHE A 83 4.73 5.04 7.09
CA PHE A 83 3.91 5.36 5.91
C PHE A 83 2.42 5.35 6.23
N TYR A 84 1.92 4.29 6.89
CA TYR A 84 0.51 4.19 7.24
C TYR A 84 0.09 5.21 8.30
N ASP A 85 0.98 5.51 9.24
CA ASP A 85 0.81 6.58 10.24
C ASP A 85 0.52 7.91 9.53
N ARG A 86 1.41 8.34 8.63
CA ARG A 86 1.23 9.58 7.84
C ARG A 86 0.01 9.56 6.91
N LEU A 87 -0.36 8.41 6.36
CA LEU A 87 -1.56 8.27 5.52
C LEU A 87 -2.83 8.41 6.34
N VAL A 88 -2.91 7.74 7.49
CA VAL A 88 -4.04 7.83 8.41
C VAL A 88 -4.19 9.26 8.93
N ASP A 89 -3.10 9.89 9.33
CA ASP A 89 -3.11 11.30 9.75
C ASP A 89 -3.66 12.22 8.66
N ALA A 90 -3.16 12.09 7.41
CA ALA A 90 -3.63 12.90 6.30
C ALA A 90 -5.13 12.69 6.00
N LEU A 91 -5.64 11.46 6.11
CA LEU A 91 -7.07 11.17 5.94
C LEU A 91 -7.90 11.85 7.03
N LEU A 92 -7.48 11.74 8.29
CA LEU A 92 -8.17 12.35 9.43
C LEU A 92 -8.14 13.88 9.37
N GLU A 93 -7.00 14.48 8.98
CA GLU A 93 -6.86 15.92 8.73
C GLU A 93 -7.81 16.40 7.61
N ALA A 94 -8.04 15.57 6.60
CA ALA A 94 -8.98 15.85 5.52
C ALA A 94 -10.46 15.59 5.89
N GLY A 95 -10.74 15.07 7.09
CA GLY A 95 -12.09 14.70 7.52
C GLY A 95 -12.62 13.40 6.92
N ILE A 96 -11.74 12.53 6.41
CA ILE A 96 -12.06 11.26 5.76
C ILE A 96 -11.81 10.10 6.73
N ALA A 97 -12.82 9.26 6.98
CA ALA A 97 -12.69 8.13 7.89
C ALA A 97 -11.83 6.98 7.27
N PRO A 98 -10.71 6.56 7.88
CA PRO A 98 -9.91 5.44 7.40
C PRO A 98 -10.58 4.09 7.73
N TRP A 99 -10.86 3.27 6.72
CA TRP A 99 -11.45 1.94 6.88
C TRP A 99 -10.41 0.86 6.52
N VAL A 100 -9.80 0.25 7.54
CA VAL A 100 -8.62 -0.59 7.37
C VAL A 100 -8.99 -2.04 7.09
N THR A 101 -8.47 -2.57 5.98
CA THR A 101 -8.43 -4.00 5.66
C THR A 101 -7.04 -4.55 6.03
N LEU A 102 -6.97 -5.51 6.96
CA LEU A 102 -5.67 -6.05 7.42
C LEU A 102 -4.98 -6.91 6.36
N TYR A 103 -5.75 -7.67 5.59
CA TYR A 103 -5.22 -8.58 4.58
C TYR A 103 -5.97 -8.42 3.27
N HIS A 104 -5.22 -8.11 2.20
CA HIS A 104 -5.76 -7.99 0.85
C HIS A 104 -4.82 -8.67 -0.16
N TRP A 105 -4.64 -9.98 0.06
CA TRP A 105 -3.95 -10.93 -0.83
C TRP A 105 -2.43 -10.81 -0.91
N ASP A 106 -1.80 -9.84 -0.26
CA ASP A 106 -0.35 -9.63 -0.27
C ASP A 106 0.36 -10.34 0.89
N LEU A 107 0.19 -11.66 0.97
CA LEU A 107 0.92 -12.50 1.92
C LEU A 107 2.44 -12.40 1.66
N PRO A 108 3.28 -12.16 2.68
CA PRO A 108 4.73 -12.22 2.59
C PRO A 108 5.24 -13.58 2.07
#